data_AF-X6BE60-F1
#
_entry.id   AF-X6BE60-F1
#
_cell.length_a   1.000
_cell.length_b   1.000
_cell.length_c   1.000
_cell.angle_alpha   90.00
_cell.angle_beta   90.00
_cell.angle_gamma   90.00
#
_symmetry.space_group_name_H-M   'P 1'
#
loop_
_entity.id
_entity.type
_entity.pdbx_description
1 polymer ?
#
loop_
_entity_poly.entity_id
_entity_poly.type
_entity_poly.pdbx_seq_one_letter_code
_entity_poly.pdbx_strand_id
1 'polypeptide(L)' 'AWTYRYPAKLGKRKYFESRHLPEVVRDIAPNAQARLTKRYRALIAHGKRSTVAVTAIARELAAFMWAIARADEQQAGT' A
#
# COMPACT_ATOMS: atom_id res chain seq x y z
N ALA A 1 8.39 8.41 -4.39
CA ALA A 1 7.21 9.23 -4.77
C ALA A 1 6.74 9.00 -6.22
N TRP A 2 7.65 8.81 -7.18
CA TRP A 2 7.30 8.69 -8.60
C TRP A 2 6.47 7.45 -8.97
N THR A 3 6.57 6.39 -8.17
CA THR A 3 5.87 5.12 -8.34
C THR A 3 4.34 5.21 -8.28
N TYR A 4 3.78 6.18 -7.55
CA TYR A 4 2.31 6.33 -7.41
C TYR A 4 1.65 7.16 -8.52
N ARG A 5 2.43 7.65 -9.48
CA ARG A 5 1.90 8.32 -10.68
C ARG A 5 1.17 7.34 -11.61
N TYR A 6 1.59 6.08 -11.61
CA TYR A 6 1.06 5.03 -12.48
C TYR A 6 -0.08 4.27 -11.80
N PRO A 7 -1.02 3.69 -12.55
CA PRO A 7 -2.10 2.90 -11.99
C PRO A 7 -1.56 1.70 -11.19
N ALA A 8 -2.18 1.43 -10.04
CA ALA A 8 -1.84 0.30 -9.20
C ALA A 8 -2.10 -1.01 -9.96
N LYS A 9 -1.03 -1.73 -10.30
CA LYS A 9 -1.10 -3.05 -10.93
C LYS A 9 -0.07 -3.96 -10.28
N LEU A 10 -0.51 -5.09 -9.75
CA LEU A 10 0.39 -6.17 -9.38
C LEU A 10 0.74 -6.95 -10.65
N GLY A 11 2.01 -6.90 -11.07
CA GLY A 11 2.50 -7.75 -12.15
C GLY A 11 2.60 -9.20 -11.72
N LYS A 12 2.51 -10.14 -12.68
CA LYS A 12 2.61 -11.60 -12.43
C LYS A 12 3.79 -11.98 -11.55
N ARG A 13 4.97 -11.39 -11.80
CA ARG A 13 6.19 -11.63 -11.00
C ARG A 13 5.99 -11.34 -9.52
N LYS A 14 5.50 -10.14 -9.17
CA LYS A 14 5.25 -9.75 -7.78
C LYS A 14 4.17 -10.62 -7.12
N TYR A 15 3.17 -11.04 -7.88
CA TYR A 15 2.14 -11.95 -7.39
C TYR A 15 2.73 -13.32 -7.00
N PHE A 16 3.54 -13.92 -7.88
CA PHE A 16 4.20 -15.19 -7.58
C PHE A 16 5.20 -15.07 -6.44
N GLU A 17 6.00 -14.00 -6.42
CA GLU A 17 6.89 -13.69 -5.31
C GLU A 17 6.09 -13.59 -4.01
N SER A 18 4.90 -12.99 -4.00
CA SER A 18 4.12 -12.82 -2.77
C SER A 18 3.48 -14.09 -2.20
N ARG A 19 3.52 -15.24 -2.90
CA ARG A 19 2.83 -16.46 -2.46
C ARG A 19 3.34 -17.05 -1.14
N HIS A 20 4.60 -16.82 -0.79
CA HIS A 20 5.18 -17.29 0.47
C HIS A 20 4.74 -16.47 1.68
N LEU A 21 4.13 -15.29 1.47
CA LEU A 21 3.63 -14.47 2.57
C LEU A 21 2.30 -15.03 3.12
N PRO A 22 1.99 -14.74 4.40
CA PRO A 22 0.71 -15.09 5.00
C PRO A 22 -0.46 -14.52 4.19
N GLU A 23 -1.57 -15.26 4.16
CA GLU A 23 -2.75 -14.92 3.37
C GLU A 23 -3.28 -13.52 3.69
N VAL A 24 -3.34 -13.18 4.98
CA VAL A 24 -3.80 -11.87 5.45
C VAL A 24 -2.96 -10.72 4.89
N VAL A 25 -1.66 -10.92 4.69
CA VAL A 25 -0.74 -9.93 4.11
C VAL A 25 -1.00 -9.78 2.61
N ARG A 26 -1.28 -10.90 1.92
CA ARG A 26 -1.62 -10.90 0.48
C ARG A 26 -2.95 -10.20 0.20
N ASP A 27 -3.87 -10.16 1.16
CA ASP A 27 -5.15 -9.46 1.03
C ASP A 27 -5.04 -7.96 1.32
N ILE A 28 -4.22 -7.58 2.30
CA ILE A 28 -4.02 -6.17 2.67
C ILE A 28 -3.22 -5.41 1.60
N ALA A 29 -2.20 -6.05 1.01
CA ALA A 29 -1.26 -5.36 0.13
C ALA A 29 -1.90 -4.76 -1.17
N PRO A 30 -2.78 -5.46 -1.91
CA PRO A 30 -3.46 -4.90 -3.07
C PRO A 30 -4.37 -3.71 -2.71
N ASN A 31 -5.09 -3.81 -1.59
CA ASN A 31 -5.95 -2.75 -1.07
C ASN A 31 -5.14 -1.50 -0.69
N ALA A 32 -3.99 -1.69 -0.05
CA ALA A 32 -3.04 -0.61 0.24
C ALA A 32 -2.57 0.07 -1.05
N GLN A 33 -2.10 -0.68 -2.04
CA GLN A 33 -1.62 -0.13 -3.31
C GLN A 33 -2.69 0.70 -4.05
N ALA A 34 -3.92 0.20 -4.11
CA ALA A 34 -5.05 0.89 -4.73
C ALA A 34 -5.36 2.21 -4.02
N ARG A 35 -5.44 2.18 -2.67
CA ARG A 35 -5.74 3.37 -1.87
C ARG A 35 -4.64 4.43 -1.98
N LEU A 36 -3.37 4.05 -1.82
CA LEU A 36 -2.24 4.97 -1.88
C LEU A 36 -2.14 5.66 -3.25
N THR A 37 -2.34 4.90 -4.33
CA THR A 37 -2.34 5.45 -5.70
C THR A 37 -3.53 6.40 -5.92
N LYS A 38 -4.73 6.02 -5.49
CA LYS A 38 -5.93 6.88 -5.55
C LYS A 38 -5.70 8.18 -4.79
N ARG A 39 -5.15 8.11 -3.57
CA ARG A 39 -4.86 9.26 -2.72
C ARG A 39 -3.84 10.20 -3.36
N TYR A 40 -2.74 9.66 -3.89
CA TYR A 40 -1.74 10.45 -4.62
C TYR A 40 -2.39 11.22 -5.76
N ARG A 41 -3.11 10.51 -6.64
CA ARG A 41 -3.73 11.10 -7.83
C ARG A 41 -4.75 12.17 -7.48
N ALA A 42 -5.57 11.94 -6.45
CA ALA A 42 -6.52 12.94 -5.96
C ALA A 42 -5.80 14.21 -5.48
N LEU A 43 -4.76 14.08 -4.65
CA LEU A 43 -4.04 15.24 -4.12
C LEU A 43 -3.32 16.03 -5.22
N ILE A 44 -2.72 15.35 -6.19
CA ILE A 44 -2.10 16.00 -7.35
C ILE A 44 -3.15 16.67 -8.24
N ALA A 45 -4.30 16.02 -8.49
CA ALA A 45 -5.39 16.62 -9.27
C ALA A 45 -5.98 17.87 -8.59
N HIS A 46 -5.97 17.95 -7.26
CA HIS A 46 -6.32 19.14 -6.48
C HIS A 46 -5.22 20.20 -6.40
N GLY A 47 -4.14 20.08 -7.20
CA GLY A 47 -3.04 21.05 -7.24
C GLY A 47 -2.16 21.10 -5.99
N LYS A 48 -2.22 20.08 -5.11
CA LYS A 48 -1.36 20.05 -3.93
C LYS A 48 0.09 19.83 -4.34
N ARG A 49 1.01 20.48 -3.60
CA ARG A 49 2.45 20.26 -3.75
C ARG A 49 2.78 18.78 -3.61
N SER A 50 3.70 18.27 -4.42
CA SER A 50 4.14 16.87 -4.40
C SER A 50 4.58 16.44 -3.00
N THR A 51 5.28 17.29 -2.25
CA THR A 51 5.69 17.04 -0.86
C THR A 51 4.49 16.73 0.04
N VAL A 52 3.39 17.49 -0.07
CA VAL A 52 2.17 17.26 0.73
C VAL A 52 1.54 15.92 0.37
N ALA A 53 1.45 15.60 -0.92
CA ALA A 53 0.92 14.32 -1.38
C ALA A 53 1.77 13.15 -0.88
N VAL A 54 3.10 13.27 -0.92
CA VAL A 54 4.04 12.26 -0.44
C VAL A 54 3.92 12.07 1.07
N THR A 55 3.84 13.15 1.86
CA THR A 55 3.70 13.02 3.31
C THR A 55 2.37 12.35 3.69
N ALA A 56 1.27 12.65 2.99
CA ALA A 56 -0.01 11.97 3.22
C ALA A 56 0.09 10.46 2.94
N ILE A 57 0.72 10.08 1.83
CA ILE A 57 0.94 8.68 1.46
C ILE A 57 1.84 7.96 2.44
N ALA A 58 2.91 8.61 2.91
CA ALA A 58 3.82 8.02 3.89
C ALA A 58 3.10 7.66 5.20
N ARG A 59 2.18 8.53 5.65
CA ARG A 59 1.35 8.27 6.84
C ARG A 59 0.40 7.09 6.63
N GLU A 60 -0.28 7.05 5.49
CA GLU A 60 -1.17 5.90 5.18
C GLU A 60 -0.38 4.60 5.03
N LEU A 61 0.82 4.64 4.42
CA LEU A 61 1.70 3.48 4.30
C LEU A 61 2.14 2.96 5.68
N ALA A 62 2.49 3.84 6.61
CA ALA A 62 2.84 3.45 7.98
C ALA A 62 1.67 2.75 8.68
N ALA A 63 0.45 3.25 8.51
CA ALA A 63 -0.75 2.59 9.06
C ALA A 63 -0.97 1.19 8.46
N PHE A 64 -0.72 1.00 7.15
CA PHE A 64 -0.79 -0.32 6.53
C PHE A 64 0.30 -1.27 7.02
N MET A 65 1.54 -0.81 7.19
CA MET A 65 2.61 -1.63 7.76
C MET A 65 2.28 -2.07 9.19
N TRP A 66 1.71 -1.18 9.99
CA TRP A 66 1.23 -1.53 11.33
C TRP A 66 0.10 -2.55 11.31
N ALA A 67 -0.89 -2.38 10.42
CA ALA A 67 -1.98 -3.35 10.27
C ALA A 67 -1.47 -4.74 9.86
N ILE A 68 -0.46 -4.81 8.99
CA ILE A 68 0.19 -6.06 8.60
C ILE A 68 0.92 -6.70 9.78
N ALA A 69 1.72 -5.94 10.52
CA ALA A 69 2.44 -6.44 11.70
C ALA A 69 1.46 -6.98 12.76
N ARG A 70 0.35 -6.28 12.99
CA ARG A 70 -0.72 -6.71 13.90
C ARG A 70 -1.40 -8.00 13.44
N ALA A 71 -1.63 -8.15 12.14
CA ALA A 71 -2.27 -9.34 11.60
C ALA A 71 -1.35 -10.57 11.68
N ASP A 72 -0.04 -10.37 11.49
CA ASP A 72 0.99 -11.41 11.66
C ASP A 72 1.09 -11.88 13.12
N GLU A 73 1.11 -10.95 14.09
CA GLU A 73 1.06 -11.27 15.52
C GLU A 73 -0.16 -12.12 15.91
N GLN A 74 -1.33 -11.83 15.32
CA GLN A 74 -2.55 -12.58 15.61
C GLN A 74 -2.52 -13.99 15.02
N GLN A 75 -1.84 -14.18 13.89
CA GLN A 75 -1.68 -15.49 13.26
C GLN A 75 -0.67 -16.38 14.02
N ALA A 76 0.25 -15.80 14.79
CA ALA A 76 1.19 -16.54 15.64
C ALA A 76 0.57 -17.03 16.98
N GLY A 77 -0.58 -16.46 17.37
CA GLY A 77 -1.31 -16.83 18.59
C GLY A 77 -2.43 -17.86 18.39
N THR A 78 -2.68 -18.28 17.14
CA THR A 78 -3.64 -19.32 16.74
C THR A 78 -2.93 -20.58 16.29
#